data_AF-A0AAE9CYP1-F1
#
_entry.id   AF-A0AAE9CYP1-F1
#
_cell.length_a   1.000
_cell.length_b   1.000
_cell.length_c   1.000
_cell.angle_alpha   90.00
_cell.angle_beta   90.00
_cell.angle_gamma   90.00
#
_symmetry.space_group_name_H-M   'P 1'
#
loop_
_entity.id
_entity.type
_entity.pdbx_description
1 polymer ?
#
loop_
_entity_poly.entity_id
_entity_poly.type
_entity_poly.pdbx_seq_one_letter_code
_entity_poly.pdbx_strand_id
1 'polypeptide(L)'
;MNKSLNEKLINFINDIAENVFIVQFVISTIGLVMNVPHLLILLHNSMRTSSTNSIMIGIAICDLIVLSENVYERVQGYWFFGSQNPCINDSKFWYMYSLLIGDFLQTVFERASYWLGVSLAFTRLVIMKMSGTTLKISKPLFGYLLILALVGLSSVLSAYYYCGYSIAQWGTWEPEKK
;
A
#
# COMPACT_ATOMS: atom_id res chain seq x y z
N MET A 1 -27.23 7.19 32.26
CA MET A 1 -26.82 5.77 32.34
C MET A 1 -26.37 5.25 30.96
N ASN A 2 -25.51 5.98 30.24
CA ASN A 2 -25.08 5.60 28.88
C ASN A 2 -23.58 5.89 28.61
N LYS A 3 -22.90 6.60 29.53
CA LYS A 3 -21.50 6.99 29.38
C LYS A 3 -20.54 5.81 29.60
N SER A 4 -20.83 4.97 30.60
CA SER A 4 -20.03 3.77 30.91
C SER A 4 -20.14 2.65 29.88
N LEU A 5 -21.29 2.54 29.18
CA LEU A 5 -21.46 1.58 28.08
C LEU A 5 -20.67 2.03 26.84
N ASN A 6 -20.73 3.33 26.52
CA ASN A 6 -19.92 3.91 25.44
C ASN A 6 -18.42 3.81 25.74
N GLU A 7 -17.99 4.07 26.97
CA GLU A 7 -16.58 3.93 27.38
C GLU A 7 -16.08 2.48 27.23
N LYS A 8 -16.88 1.48 27.65
CA LYS A 8 -16.52 0.06 27.45
C LYS A 8 -16.44 -0.32 25.97
N LEU A 9 -17.37 0.17 25.16
CA LEU A 9 -17.38 -0.09 23.72
C LEU A 9 -16.16 0.54 23.03
N ILE A 10 -15.84 1.78 23.37
CA ILE A 10 -14.66 2.50 22.85
C ILE A 10 -13.38 1.75 23.23
N ASN A 11 -13.24 1.34 24.49
CA ASN A 11 -12.07 0.60 24.94
C ASN A 11 -11.93 -0.75 24.23
N PHE A 12 -13.04 -1.45 24.00
CA PHE A 12 -13.04 -2.71 23.25
C PHE A 12 -12.64 -2.51 21.77
N ILE A 13 -13.15 -1.47 21.12
CA ILE A 13 -12.76 -1.13 19.73
C ILE A 13 -11.27 -0.79 19.66
N ASN A 14 -10.77 -0.02 20.63
CA ASN A 14 -9.35 0.36 20.68
C ASN A 14 -8.44 -0.86 20.88
N ASP A 15 -8.82 -1.79 21.76
CA ASP A 15 -8.07 -3.03 21.98
C ASP A 15 -8.03 -3.91 20.73
N ILE A 16 -9.15 -4.02 20.00
CA ILE A 16 -9.17 -4.71 18.71
C ILE A 16 -8.28 -4.00 17.69
N ALA A 17 -8.39 -2.68 17.59
CA ALA A 17 -7.62 -1.89 16.63
C ALA A 17 -6.11 -2.06 16.88
N GLU A 18 -5.67 -2.00 18.14
CA GLU A 18 -4.27 -2.18 18.52
C GLU A 18 -3.74 -3.57 18.12
N ASN A 19 -4.52 -4.63 18.39
CA ASN A 19 -4.17 -5.98 17.97
C ASN A 19 -4.08 -6.12 16.44
N VAL A 20 -5.04 -5.55 15.70
CA VAL A 20 -5.03 -5.55 14.23
C VAL A 20 -3.79 -4.84 13.70
N PHE A 21 -3.42 -3.71 14.30
CA PHE A 21 -2.26 -2.92 13.89
C PHE A 21 -0.93 -3.67 14.10
N ILE A 22 -0.79 -4.39 15.21
CA ILE A 22 0.39 -5.24 15.46
C ILE A 22 0.47 -6.35 14.42
N VAL A 23 -0.64 -7.04 14.14
CA VAL A 23 -0.69 -8.10 13.13
C VAL A 23 -0.35 -7.55 11.74
N GLN A 24 -0.92 -6.41 11.37
CA GLN A 24 -0.63 -5.76 10.08
C GLN A 24 0.85 -5.41 9.95
N PHE A 25 1.48 -4.89 11.00
CA PHE A 25 2.90 -4.57 11.02
C PHE A 25 3.79 -5.81 10.83
N VAL A 26 3.49 -6.90 11.53
CA VAL A 26 4.23 -8.17 11.41
C VAL A 26 4.09 -8.74 10.00
N ILE A 27 2.87 -8.81 9.47
CA ILE A 27 2.61 -9.32 8.12
C ILE A 27 3.32 -8.46 7.07
N SER A 28 3.26 -7.13 7.20
CA SER A 28 3.92 -6.24 6.23
C SER A 28 5.43 -6.35 6.26
N THR A 29 6.03 -6.53 7.44
CA THR A 29 7.47 -6.75 7.57
C THR A 29 7.89 -8.05 6.87
N ILE A 30 7.15 -9.15 7.11
CA ILE A 30 7.40 -10.43 6.46
C ILE A 30 7.21 -10.31 4.94
N GLY A 31 6.13 -9.66 4.51
CA GLY A 31 5.82 -9.45 3.10
C GLY A 31 6.90 -8.65 2.37
N LEU A 32 7.47 -7.61 2.98
CA LEU A 32 8.61 -6.88 2.41
C LEU A 32 9.83 -7.80 2.22
N VAL A 33 10.19 -8.56 3.26
CA VAL A 33 11.35 -9.47 3.22
C VAL A 33 11.18 -10.54 2.14
N MET A 34 9.96 -11.00 1.88
CA MET A 34 9.69 -11.97 0.80
C MET A 34 9.62 -11.33 -0.59
N ASN A 35 9.04 -10.14 -0.73
CA ASN A 35 8.84 -9.49 -2.02
C ASN A 35 10.12 -8.91 -2.63
N VAL A 36 11.09 -8.51 -1.80
CA VAL A 36 12.40 -8.03 -2.29
C VAL A 36 13.15 -9.10 -3.09
N PRO A 37 13.45 -10.31 -2.56
CA PRO A 37 14.13 -11.35 -3.33
C PRO A 37 13.27 -11.85 -4.49
N HIS A 38 11.95 -11.91 -4.33
CA HIS A 38 11.04 -12.27 -5.42
C HIS A 38 11.18 -11.32 -6.62
N LEU A 39 11.20 -10.01 -6.38
CA LEU A 39 11.42 -9.00 -7.42
C LEU A 39 12.80 -9.13 -8.06
N LEU A 40 13.86 -9.33 -7.26
CA LEU A 40 15.23 -9.51 -7.78
C LEU A 40 15.33 -10.71 -8.74
N ILE A 41 14.70 -11.83 -8.40
CA ILE A 41 14.68 -13.03 -9.24
C ILE A 41 13.94 -12.75 -10.56
N LEU A 42 12.81 -12.05 -10.51
CA LEU A 42 12.00 -11.74 -11.69
C LEU A 42 12.64 -10.72 -12.63
N LEU A 43 13.45 -9.80 -12.10
CA LEU A 43 14.19 -8.82 -12.91
C LEU A 43 15.31 -9.46 -13.74
N HIS A 44 15.72 -10.68 -13.43
CA HIS A 44 16.77 -11.38 -14.17
C HIS A 44 16.39 -11.57 -15.65
N ASN A 45 17.34 -11.32 -16.56
CA ASN A 45 17.12 -11.30 -18.01
C ASN A 45 16.43 -12.55 -18.57
N SER A 46 16.71 -13.73 -18.00
CA SER A 46 16.12 -14.99 -18.44
C SER A 46 14.61 -15.09 -18.15
N MET A 47 14.12 -14.41 -17.12
CA MET A 47 12.73 -14.47 -16.66
C MET A 47 11.83 -13.41 -17.33
N ARG A 48 12.37 -12.36 -17.96
CA ARG A 48 11.59 -11.26 -18.57
C ARG A 48 10.98 -11.58 -19.95
N THR A 49 10.87 -12.86 -20.28
CA THR A 49 10.50 -13.34 -21.62
C THR A 49 8.99 -13.49 -21.83
N SER A 50 8.21 -13.55 -20.75
CA SER A 50 6.76 -13.76 -20.79
C SER A 50 5.99 -12.59 -20.18
N SER A 51 4.84 -12.26 -20.77
CA SER A 51 3.86 -11.32 -20.23
C SER A 51 3.45 -11.62 -18.78
N THR A 52 3.31 -12.89 -18.43
CA THR A 52 3.02 -13.32 -17.05
C THR A 52 4.08 -12.85 -16.07
N ASN A 53 5.36 -12.93 -16.45
CA ASN A 53 6.46 -12.50 -15.59
C ASN A 53 6.54 -10.98 -15.53
N SER A 54 6.24 -10.27 -16.61
CA SER A 54 6.10 -8.80 -16.60
C SER A 54 4.98 -8.34 -15.66
N ILE A 55 3.80 -8.97 -15.69
CA ILE A 55 2.69 -8.66 -14.78
C ILE A 55 3.09 -8.96 -13.32
N MET A 56 3.77 -10.08 -13.07
CA MET A 56 4.24 -10.46 -11.74
C MET A 56 5.26 -9.46 -11.16
N ILE A 57 6.14 -8.89 -12.00
CA ILE A 57 7.01 -7.77 -11.61
C ILE A 57 6.19 -6.56 -11.16
N GLY A 58 5.14 -6.22 -11.91
CA GLY A 58 4.23 -5.13 -11.55
C GLY A 58 3.58 -5.33 -10.19
N ILE A 59 3.03 -6.53 -9.95
CA ILE A 59 2.44 -6.91 -8.65
C ILE A 59 3.47 -6.77 -7.52
N ALA A 60 4.68 -7.33 -7.70
CA ALA A 60 5.72 -7.27 -6.68
C ALA A 60 6.14 -5.82 -6.36
N ILE A 61 6.19 -4.92 -7.35
CA ILE A 61 6.46 -3.50 -7.13
C ILE A 61 5.31 -2.84 -6.37
N CYS A 62 4.05 -3.09 -6.76
CA CYS A 62 2.89 -2.56 -6.06
C CYS A 62 2.87 -2.99 -4.60
N ASP A 63 3.10 -4.28 -4.33
CA ASP A 63 3.12 -4.82 -2.98
C ASP A 63 4.28 -4.24 -2.17
N LEU A 64 5.48 -4.06 -2.74
CA LEU A 64 6.57 -3.40 -2.04
C LEU A 64 6.22 -1.98 -1.60
N ILE A 65 5.57 -1.19 -2.46
CA ILE A 65 5.17 0.19 -2.12
C ILE A 65 4.14 0.17 -0.98
N VAL A 66 3.08 -0.62 -1.11
CA VAL A 66 2.01 -0.74 -0.10
C VAL A 66 2.55 -1.18 1.26
N LEU A 67 3.37 -2.23 1.26
CA LEU A 67 3.92 -2.76 2.51
C LEU A 67 4.97 -1.82 3.11
N SER A 68 5.73 -1.10 2.27
CA SER A 68 6.67 -0.08 2.76
C SER A 68 5.97 1.08 3.43
N GLU A 69 4.83 1.52 2.90
CA GLU A 69 4.05 2.59 3.50
C GLU A 69 3.46 2.17 4.85
N ASN A 70 2.89 0.96 4.93
CA ASN A 70 2.38 0.46 6.20
C ASN A 70 3.50 0.31 7.24
N VAL A 71 4.69 -0.15 6.85
CA VAL A 71 5.84 -0.18 7.79
C VAL A 71 6.26 1.23 8.19
N TYR A 72 6.30 2.18 7.25
CA TYR A 72 6.66 3.57 7.51
C TYR A 72 5.72 4.22 8.53
N GLU A 73 4.40 4.15 8.30
CA GLU A 73 3.39 4.72 9.19
C GLU A 73 3.51 4.14 10.62
N ARG A 74 3.69 2.82 10.74
CA ARG A 74 3.78 2.13 12.03
C ARG A 74 5.06 2.46 12.77
N VAL A 75 6.19 2.52 12.07
CA VAL A 75 7.47 2.90 12.68
C VAL A 75 7.41 4.35 13.17
N GLN A 76 6.87 5.27 12.38
CA GLN A 76 6.66 6.66 12.80
C GLN A 76 5.72 6.74 14.02
N GLY A 77 4.57 6.08 13.95
CA GLY A 77 3.56 6.08 15.01
C GLY A 77 4.06 5.49 16.34
N TYR A 78 4.74 4.35 16.33
CA TYR A 78 5.17 3.69 17.57
C TYR A 78 6.51 4.20 18.12
N TRP A 79 7.50 4.43 17.27
CA TRP A 79 8.86 4.74 17.73
C TRP A 79 9.13 6.23 17.90
N PHE A 80 8.57 7.08 17.03
CA PHE A 80 8.87 8.51 17.04
C PHE A 80 7.81 9.30 17.84
N PHE A 81 6.54 9.04 17.56
CA PHE A 81 5.42 9.77 18.18
C PHE A 81 4.76 9.01 19.35
N GLY A 82 4.96 7.69 19.44
CA GLY A 82 4.51 6.87 20.57
C GLY A 82 5.39 6.99 21.82
N SER A 83 6.58 7.58 21.70
CA SER A 83 7.37 7.99 22.85
C SER A 83 6.62 9.14 23.52
N GLN A 84 6.18 8.97 24.78
CA GLN A 84 5.46 9.96 25.61
C GLN A 84 6.31 11.21 25.93
N ASN A 85 6.99 11.78 24.94
CA ASN A 85 7.75 13.00 25.05
C ASN A 85 6.84 14.17 24.69
N PRO A 86 6.31 14.93 25.67
CA PRO A 86 5.41 16.06 25.43
C PRO A 86 6.06 17.21 24.64
N CYS A 87 7.36 17.12 24.40
CA CYS A 87 8.14 18.09 23.64
C CYS A 87 8.20 17.82 22.13
N ILE A 88 7.65 16.69 21.65
CA ILE A 88 7.62 16.35 20.23
C ILE A 88 6.27 16.78 19.66
N ASN A 89 6.32 17.55 18.57
CA ASN A 89 5.12 17.89 17.82
C ASN A 89 4.79 16.74 16.85
N ASP A 90 3.73 16.00 17.16
CA ASP A 90 3.22 14.88 16.34
C ASP A 90 2.48 15.36 15.08
N SER A 91 2.14 16.65 15.02
CA SER A 91 1.34 17.28 13.96
C SER A 91 2.17 18.21 13.07
N LYS A 92 3.42 17.83 12.77
CA LYS A 92 4.25 18.59 11.82
C LYS A 92 3.62 18.52 10.43
N PHE A 93 3.56 19.67 9.75
CA PHE A 93 3.00 19.77 8.39
C PHE A 93 3.61 18.74 7.43
N TRP A 94 4.94 18.59 7.43
CA TRP A 94 5.63 17.62 6.57
C TRP A 94 5.27 16.17 6.87
N TYR A 95 5.06 15.82 8.13
CA TYR A 95 4.66 14.46 8.51
C TYR A 95 3.22 14.19 8.06
N MET A 96 2.30 15.10 8.35
CA MET A 96 0.90 15.00 7.90
C MET A 96 0.78 14.94 6.38
N TYR A 97 1.61 15.72 5.67
CA TYR A 97 1.68 15.69 4.22
C TYR A 97 2.25 14.36 3.69
N SER A 98 3.28 13.81 4.35
CA SER A 98 3.81 12.48 4.03
C SER A 98 2.77 11.39 4.23
N LEU A 99 2.00 11.42 5.32
CA LEU A 99 0.91 10.47 5.57
C LEU A 99 -0.18 10.58 4.50
N LEU A 100 -0.56 11.79 4.10
CA LEU A 100 -1.56 11.99 3.04
C LEU A 100 -1.09 11.42 1.68
N ILE A 101 0.18 11.65 1.34
CA ILE A 101 0.78 11.07 0.13
C ILE A 101 0.86 9.54 0.25
N GLY A 102 1.26 9.05 1.42
CA GLY A 102 1.34 7.64 1.74
C GLY A 102 0.02 6.90 1.54
N ASP A 103 -1.04 7.41 2.17
CA ASP A 103 -2.40 6.89 2.07
C ASP A 103 -2.93 6.91 0.63
N PHE A 104 -2.63 7.99 -0.12
CA PHE A 104 -2.90 8.06 -1.56
C PHE A 104 -2.17 6.96 -2.33
N LEU A 105 -0.86 6.78 -2.11
CA LEU A 105 -0.06 5.77 -2.80
C LEU A 105 -0.55 4.36 -2.45
N GLN A 106 -0.77 4.06 -1.16
CA GLN A 106 -1.29 2.79 -0.68
C GLN A 106 -2.60 2.45 -1.40
N THR A 107 -3.56 3.38 -1.40
CA THR A 107 -4.87 3.18 -2.06
C THR A 107 -4.73 2.89 -3.56
N VAL A 108 -3.83 3.61 -4.25
CA VAL A 108 -3.58 3.41 -5.70
C VAL A 108 -2.97 2.05 -5.97
N PHE A 109 -1.92 1.68 -5.25
CA PHE A 109 -1.13 0.48 -5.52
C PHE A 109 -1.82 -0.80 -5.02
N GLU A 110 -2.59 -0.76 -3.93
CA GLU A 110 -3.43 -1.88 -3.50
C GLU A 110 -4.49 -2.23 -4.56
N ARG A 111 -5.19 -1.21 -5.05
CA ARG A 111 -6.20 -1.38 -6.10
C ARG A 111 -5.57 -1.89 -7.40
N ALA A 112 -4.43 -1.33 -7.79
CA ALA A 112 -3.70 -1.77 -8.97
C ALA A 112 -3.22 -3.22 -8.83
N SER A 113 -2.65 -3.61 -7.68
CA SER A 113 -2.17 -4.97 -7.40
C SER A 113 -3.31 -5.99 -7.51
N TYR A 114 -4.49 -5.68 -6.96
CA TYR A 114 -5.69 -6.50 -7.09
C TYR A 114 -6.08 -6.75 -8.56
N TRP A 115 -6.21 -5.68 -9.35
CA TRP A 115 -6.59 -5.80 -10.77
C TRP A 115 -5.51 -6.47 -11.62
N LEU A 116 -4.24 -6.30 -11.27
CA LEU A 116 -3.12 -7.00 -11.88
C LEU A 116 -3.16 -8.49 -11.58
N GLY A 117 -3.51 -8.89 -10.36
CA GLY A 117 -3.73 -10.29 -9.98
C GLY A 117 -4.84 -10.95 -10.79
N VAL A 118 -5.98 -10.27 -10.95
CA VAL A 118 -7.08 -10.74 -11.83
C VAL A 118 -6.60 -10.88 -13.27
N SER A 119 -5.88 -9.88 -13.76
CA SER A 119 -5.33 -9.87 -15.12
C SER A 119 -4.29 -10.96 -15.36
N LEU A 120 -3.48 -11.31 -14.35
CA LEU A 120 -2.51 -12.40 -14.39
C LEU A 120 -3.21 -13.74 -14.59
N ALA A 121 -4.25 -14.01 -13.80
CA ALA A 121 -5.04 -15.24 -13.89
C ALA A 121 -5.70 -15.37 -15.27
N PHE A 122 -6.33 -14.29 -15.75
CA PHE A 122 -6.94 -14.25 -17.08
C PHE A 122 -5.91 -14.50 -18.20
N THR A 123 -4.76 -13.81 -18.13
CA THR A 123 -3.67 -13.96 -19.10
C THR A 123 -3.16 -15.40 -19.14
N ARG A 124 -2.96 -16.04 -17.97
CA ARG A 124 -2.55 -17.46 -17.90
C ARG A 124 -3.58 -18.39 -18.52
N LEU A 125 -4.87 -18.18 -18.25
CA LEU A 125 -5.94 -19.00 -18.83
C LEU A 125 -5.93 -18.91 -20.35
N VAL A 126 -5.84 -17.69 -20.91
CA VAL A 126 -5.83 -17.46 -22.36
C VAL A 126 -4.61 -18.11 -23.01
N ILE A 127 -3.42 -17.95 -22.44
CA ILE A 127 -2.18 -18.56 -22.95
C ILE A 127 -2.30 -20.09 -22.97
N MET A 128 -2.82 -20.69 -21.90
CA MET A 128 -2.96 -22.14 -21.80
C MET A 128 -4.01 -22.70 -22.77
N LYS A 129 -5.13 -21.98 -22.99
CA LYS A 129 -6.20 -22.38 -23.92
C LYS A 129 -5.83 -22.21 -25.39
N MET A 130 -5.03 -21.20 -25.73
CA MET A 130 -4.64 -20.86 -27.10
C MET A 130 -3.22 -21.34 -27.45
N SER A 131 -2.73 -22.35 -26.72
CA SER A 131 -1.43 -23.00 -26.94
C SER A 131 -1.25 -23.41 -28.40
N GLY A 132 -0.39 -22.70 -29.13
CA GLY A 132 -0.06 -22.99 -30.54
C GLY A 132 -0.06 -21.77 -31.46
N THR A 133 -0.77 -20.70 -31.09
CA THR A 133 -0.80 -19.44 -31.86
C THR A 133 0.12 -18.42 -31.19
N THR A 134 0.95 -17.71 -31.96
CA THR A 134 1.75 -16.59 -31.45
C THR A 134 0.83 -15.44 -31.02
N LEU A 135 0.36 -15.49 -29.78
CA LEU A 135 -0.49 -14.45 -29.20
C LEU A 135 0.35 -13.23 -28.84
N LYS A 136 -0.08 -12.04 -29.30
CA LYS A 136 0.53 -10.76 -28.88
C LYS A 136 0.49 -10.57 -27.36
N ILE A 137 -0.51 -11.17 -26.70
CA ILE A 137 -0.73 -11.14 -25.25
C ILE A 137 0.41 -11.83 -24.48
N SER A 138 1.10 -12.80 -25.08
CA SER A 138 2.22 -13.51 -24.45
C SER A 138 3.49 -12.66 -24.38
N LYS A 139 3.56 -11.56 -25.15
CA LYS A 139 4.74 -10.69 -25.17
C LYS A 139 4.84 -9.85 -23.90
N PRO A 140 6.06 -9.65 -23.35
CA PRO A 140 6.27 -8.90 -22.11
C PRO A 140 5.79 -7.43 -22.20
N LEU A 141 5.86 -6.83 -23.39
CA LEU A 141 5.39 -5.46 -23.62
C LEU A 141 3.90 -5.27 -23.28
N PHE A 142 3.07 -6.28 -23.53
CA PHE A 142 1.66 -6.24 -23.16
C PHE A 142 1.48 -6.13 -21.63
N GLY A 143 2.26 -6.91 -20.87
CA GLY A 143 2.24 -6.85 -19.40
C GLY A 143 2.61 -5.47 -18.85
N TYR A 144 3.67 -4.85 -19.37
CA TYR A 144 4.07 -3.49 -18.95
C TYR A 144 3.03 -2.42 -19.31
N LEU A 145 2.42 -2.52 -20.49
CA LEU A 145 1.36 -1.61 -20.90
C LEU A 145 0.12 -1.77 -20.01
N LEU A 146 -0.21 -3.01 -19.63
CA LEU A 146 -1.31 -3.29 -18.72
C LEU A 146 -1.08 -2.74 -17.32
N ILE A 147 0.15 -2.85 -16.78
CA ILE A 147 0.55 -2.23 -15.52
C ILE A 147 0.34 -0.71 -15.58
N LEU A 148 0.86 -0.06 -16.62
CA LEU A 148 0.73 1.38 -16.79
C LEU A 148 -0.75 1.82 -16.86
N ALA A 149 -1.58 1.07 -17.58
CA ALA A 149 -3.00 1.37 -17.70
C ALA A 149 -3.75 1.21 -16.38
N LEU A 150 -3.52 0.13 -15.63
CA LEU A 150 -4.23 -0.16 -14.37
C LEU A 150 -3.78 0.76 -13.24
N VAL A 151 -2.48 1.06 -13.14
CA VAL A 151 -1.96 2.05 -12.19
C VAL A 151 -2.52 3.43 -12.54
N GLY A 152 -2.48 3.84 -13.81
CA GLY A 152 -3.02 5.13 -14.24
C GLY A 152 -4.50 5.28 -13.93
N LEU A 153 -5.32 4.27 -14.23
CA LEU A 153 -6.75 4.29 -13.90
C LEU A 153 -6.99 4.38 -12.39
N SER A 154 -6.22 3.63 -11.60
CA SER A 154 -6.30 3.65 -10.13
C SER A 154 -5.91 5.02 -9.58
N SER A 155 -4.85 5.64 -10.13
CA SER A 155 -4.40 6.99 -9.77
C SER A 155 -5.45 8.05 -10.08
N VAL A 156 -6.13 8.00 -11.23
CA VAL A 156 -7.18 8.97 -11.58
C VAL A 156 -8.35 8.88 -10.60
N LEU A 157 -8.79 7.67 -10.27
CA LEU A 157 -9.90 7.47 -9.34
C LEU A 157 -9.53 7.93 -7.92
N SER A 158 -8.33 7.63 -7.45
CA SER A 158 -7.85 8.13 -6.16
C SER A 158 -7.68 9.65 -6.19
N ALA A 159 -7.13 10.23 -7.26
CA ALA A 159 -6.96 11.68 -7.36
C ALA A 159 -8.29 12.43 -7.28
N TYR A 160 -9.35 11.88 -7.89
CA TYR A 160 -10.71 12.42 -7.75
C TYR A 160 -11.19 12.44 -6.30
N TYR A 161 -10.90 11.38 -5.53
CA TYR A 161 -11.26 11.30 -4.11
C TYR A 161 -10.44 12.29 -3.25
N TYR A 162 -9.12 12.33 -3.44
CA TYR A 162 -8.22 13.14 -2.60
C TYR A 162 -8.23 14.64 -2.95
N CYS A 163 -8.77 15.04 -4.11
CA CYS A 163 -8.90 16.46 -4.49
C CYS A 163 -9.72 17.30 -3.49
N GLY A 164 -10.59 16.66 -2.72
CA GLY A 164 -11.39 17.32 -1.68
C GLY A 164 -10.67 17.55 -0.34
N TYR A 165 -9.47 17.01 -0.16
CA TYR A 165 -8.75 17.08 1.12
C TYR A 165 -7.81 18.28 1.13
N SER A 166 -7.86 19.07 2.21
CA SER A 166 -6.96 20.18 2.44
C SER A 166 -6.40 20.10 3.86
N ILE A 167 -5.10 20.34 4.02
CA ILE A 167 -4.45 20.40 5.32
C ILE A 167 -4.66 21.82 5.86
N ALA A 168 -5.51 21.96 6.87
CA ALA A 168 -5.77 23.23 7.54
C ALA A 168 -4.99 23.32 8.86
N GLN A 169 -4.54 24.53 9.20
CA GLN A 169 -3.92 24.79 10.49
C GLN A 169 -5.00 24.84 11.58
N TRP A 170 -4.90 23.97 12.58
CA TRP A 170 -5.83 23.93 13.71
C TRP A 170 -5.44 24.92 14.83
N GLY A 171 -4.14 25.19 15.00
CA GLY A 171 -3.64 26.09 16.04
C GLY A 171 -2.11 26.18 16.08
N THR A 172 -1.56 26.90 17.05
CA THR A 172 -0.12 26.89 17.36
C THR A 172 0.14 25.77 18.35
N TRP A 173 1.05 24.86 18.01
CA TRP A 173 1.45 23.79 18.93
C TRP A 173 2.26 24.38 20.08
N GLU A 174 1.89 24.04 21.32
CA GLU A 174 2.65 24.33 22.52
C GLU A 174 2.86 23.01 23.28
N PRO A 175 4.07 22.76 23.83
CA PRO A 175 4.31 21.56 24.63
C PRO A 175 3.49 21.61 25.92
N GLU A 176 2.99 20.47 26.38
CA GLU A 176 2.35 20.37 27.70
C GLU A 176 3.36 20.78 28.78
N LYS A 177 3.00 21.80 29.57
CA LYS A 177 3.80 22.24 30.71
C LYS A 177 3.76 21.14 31.78
N LYS A 178 4.94 20.65 32.17
CA LYS A 178 5.11 19.75 33.33
C LYS A 178 4.58 20.37 34.61
#